data_AF-A0A7Y2CKN0-F1
#
_entry.id   AF-A0A7Y2CKN0-F1
#
_cell.length_a   1.000
_cell.length_b   1.000
_cell.length_c   1.000
_cell.angle_alpha   90.00
_cell.angle_beta   90.00
_cell.angle_gamma   90.00
#
_symmetry.space_group_name_H-M   'P 1'
#
loop_
_entity.id
_entity.type
_entity.pdbx_description
1 polymer ?
#
loop_
_entity_poly.entity_id
_entity_poly.type
_entity_poly.pdbx_seq_one_letter_code
_entity_poly.pdbx_strand_id
1 'polypeptide(L)'
;LLVLQSAYLGVTSSPSLFYVGNVFAHHYGGLLLALLLLFPALRGLAAARRDGTGGFVPGVVALVLGLGAVASAIVLEVVHNTADNRPILLLHIGLAVGAVVFGFAAVALHARRAAGVARLARNALAGAGVLSVVLLLLGPGMRERDRERYVIRNPLEAPLTMSEETMGGADGPFFPSSSATSTGGRIPSDFFMTSESCKRCHSDIYDQWEESAHHFSSFNNQWYRKSIEYMQEVNSIQSAKWCAGCHDHAVLFNGVMDQPVADFLETQEAHTGISCNSCHAITHVKDTMGNGGFFLEYPPMHDLAVSENPVLRWLHDKAVSLDPGPHKDVFLKPFHREQTSEFCASCHKVHLDEPVNNYRWLGLLNEYDNWQASGVSGHGARSFYYPAEPMDCADCHMPPVASDDKGNIDGYVHSHSFLAANTAVPVANLDEAQLANTIDFLQKRQVTVDIFAAGPARGVEAAGSGDGVD
;
A
#
# COMPACT_ATOMS: atom_id res chain seq x y z
N LEU A 1 26.98 -10.05 -17.03
CA LEU A 1 26.52 -8.94 -16.18
C LEU A 1 25.00 -8.80 -16.26
N LEU A 2 24.41 -8.49 -17.44
CA LEU A 2 22.95 -8.40 -17.60
C LEU A 2 22.18 -9.64 -17.10
N VAL A 3 22.68 -10.86 -17.33
CA VAL A 3 22.06 -12.10 -16.79
C VAL A 3 21.96 -12.08 -15.25
N LEU A 4 23.04 -11.68 -14.56
CA LEU A 4 23.05 -11.57 -13.11
C LEU A 4 22.14 -10.45 -12.61
N GLN A 5 22.14 -9.33 -13.33
CA GLN A 5 21.26 -8.20 -13.04
C GLN A 5 19.78 -8.58 -13.17
N SER A 6 19.40 -9.35 -14.20
CA SER A 6 18.04 -9.87 -14.34
C SER A 6 17.63 -10.76 -13.17
N ALA A 7 18.53 -11.62 -12.68
CA ALA A 7 18.24 -12.46 -11.51
C ALA A 7 18.10 -11.62 -10.23
N TYR A 8 18.94 -10.59 -10.06
CA TYR A 8 18.82 -9.64 -8.96
C TYR A 8 17.46 -8.90 -9.00
N LEU A 9 17.09 -8.31 -10.15
CA LEU A 9 15.82 -7.59 -10.32
C LEU A 9 14.61 -8.52 -10.16
N GLY A 10 14.71 -9.80 -10.53
CA GLY A 10 13.63 -10.77 -10.39
C GLY A 10 13.37 -11.24 -8.95
N VAL A 11 14.35 -11.06 -8.04
CA VAL A 11 14.29 -11.57 -6.66
C VAL A 11 13.98 -10.47 -5.65
N THR A 12 14.51 -9.26 -5.87
CA THR A 12 14.32 -8.11 -4.97
C THR A 12 13.67 -6.93 -5.70
N SER A 13 13.11 -6.03 -4.91
CA SER A 13 12.39 -4.81 -5.32
C SER A 13 12.71 -3.69 -4.32
N SER A 14 13.96 -3.63 -3.86
CA SER A 14 14.35 -2.67 -2.80
C SER A 14 14.17 -1.21 -3.26
N PRO A 15 13.57 -0.34 -2.43
CA PRO A 15 13.43 1.08 -2.73
C PRO A 15 14.74 1.83 -2.47
N SER A 16 15.77 1.55 -3.28
CA SER A 16 17.08 2.19 -3.19
C SER A 16 17.54 2.74 -4.53
N LEU A 17 18.33 3.81 -4.49
CA LEU A 17 18.96 4.37 -5.70
C LEU A 17 19.82 3.33 -6.43
N PHE A 18 20.43 2.39 -5.70
CA PHE A 18 21.20 1.30 -6.32
C PHE A 18 20.30 0.37 -7.15
N TYR A 19 19.12 0.02 -6.63
CA TYR A 19 18.16 -0.80 -7.36
C TYR A 19 17.62 -0.08 -8.59
N VAL A 20 17.17 1.17 -8.42
CA VAL A 20 16.67 2.00 -9.52
C VAL A 20 17.74 2.18 -10.61
N GLY A 21 19.00 2.39 -10.22
CA GLY A 21 20.13 2.42 -11.15
C GLY A 21 20.32 1.11 -11.90
N ASN A 22 20.08 -0.04 -11.26
CA ASN A 22 20.11 -1.35 -11.92
C ASN A 22 18.95 -1.55 -12.89
N VAL A 23 17.75 -1.04 -12.62
CA VAL A 23 16.61 -1.05 -13.55
C VAL A 23 16.98 -0.30 -14.84
N PHE A 24 17.49 0.93 -14.71
CA PHE A 24 17.94 1.72 -15.86
C PHE A 24 19.10 1.05 -16.60
N ALA A 25 20.08 0.52 -15.88
CA ALA A 25 21.22 -0.18 -16.48
C ALA A 25 20.78 -1.47 -17.20
N HIS A 26 19.75 -2.17 -16.69
CA HIS A 26 19.19 -3.34 -17.37
C HIS A 26 18.51 -2.94 -18.68
N HIS A 27 17.65 -1.94 -18.63
CA HIS A 27 16.89 -1.46 -19.79
C HIS A 27 17.81 -0.89 -20.88
N TYR A 28 18.58 0.16 -20.58
CA TYR A 28 19.44 0.80 -21.57
C TYR A 28 20.68 -0.04 -21.93
N GLY A 29 21.24 -0.75 -20.95
CA GLY A 29 22.33 -1.69 -21.20
C GLY A 29 21.92 -2.86 -22.07
N GLY A 30 20.68 -3.35 -21.93
CA GLY A 30 20.09 -4.38 -22.79
C GLY A 30 19.96 -3.91 -24.25
N LEU A 31 19.44 -2.70 -24.47
CA LEU A 31 19.33 -2.10 -25.80
C LEU A 31 20.71 -1.89 -26.45
N LEU A 32 21.67 -1.34 -25.69
CA LEU A 32 23.04 -1.16 -26.16
C LEU A 32 23.70 -2.50 -26.50
N LEU A 33 23.51 -3.53 -25.66
CA LEU A 33 24.04 -4.86 -25.92
C LEU A 33 23.46 -5.45 -27.20
N ALA A 34 22.15 -5.31 -27.43
CA ALA A 34 21.50 -5.78 -28.65
C ALA A 34 22.12 -5.13 -29.91
N LEU A 35 22.35 -3.81 -29.87
CA LEU A 35 23.00 -3.08 -30.97
C LEU A 35 24.44 -3.55 -31.19
N LEU A 36 25.23 -3.68 -30.13
CA LEU A 36 26.63 -4.10 -30.20
C LEU A 36 26.80 -5.55 -30.68
N LEU A 37 25.87 -6.44 -30.32
CA LEU A 37 25.91 -7.85 -30.70
C LEU A 37 25.29 -8.16 -32.06
N LEU A 38 24.47 -7.26 -32.63
CA LEU A 38 23.78 -7.50 -33.89
C LEU A 38 24.76 -7.85 -35.03
N PHE A 39 25.76 -7.00 -35.24
CA PHE A 39 26.72 -7.19 -36.32
C PHE A 39 27.66 -8.39 -36.12
N PRO A 40 28.27 -8.59 -34.93
CA PRO A 40 28.99 -9.83 -34.62
C PRO A 40 28.13 -11.09 -34.78
N ALA A 41 26.86 -11.07 -34.37
CA ALA A 41 25.95 -12.19 -34.52
C ALA A 41 25.74 -12.52 -36.01
N LEU A 42 25.43 -11.53 -36.84
CA LEU A 42 25.26 -11.72 -38.29
C LEU A 42 26.53 -12.26 -38.96
N ARG A 43 27.71 -11.77 -38.58
CA ARG A 43 29.00 -12.30 -39.05
C ARG A 43 29.23 -13.75 -38.60
N GLY A 44 28.96 -14.06 -37.34
CA GLY A 44 29.08 -15.41 -36.79
C GLY A 44 28.13 -16.40 -37.47
N LEU A 45 26.90 -15.97 -37.75
CA LEU A 45 25.91 -16.72 -38.54
C LEU A 45 26.40 -17.00 -39.96
N ALA A 46 26.95 -15.98 -40.64
CA ALA A 46 27.51 -16.15 -41.98
C ALA A 46 28.70 -17.13 -41.99
N ALA A 47 29.59 -17.03 -40.99
CA ALA A 47 30.71 -17.97 -40.84
C ALA A 47 30.23 -19.39 -40.53
N ALA A 48 29.31 -19.57 -39.58
CA ALA A 48 28.75 -20.87 -39.23
C ALA A 48 28.05 -21.56 -40.41
N ARG A 49 27.39 -20.77 -41.29
CA ARG A 49 26.78 -21.26 -42.54
C ARG A 49 27.83 -21.68 -43.57
N ARG A 50 28.90 -20.90 -43.75
CA ARG A 50 30.00 -21.22 -44.67
C ARG A 50 30.76 -22.47 -44.24
N ASP A 51 31.06 -22.56 -42.95
CA ASP A 51 31.88 -23.62 -42.37
C ASP A 51 31.09 -24.91 -42.07
N GLY A 52 29.76 -24.90 -42.31
CA GLY A 52 28.89 -26.05 -42.04
C GLY A 52 28.84 -26.46 -40.58
N THR A 53 29.10 -25.54 -39.64
CA THR A 53 29.10 -25.88 -38.20
C THR A 53 27.67 -26.02 -37.67
N GLY A 54 27.46 -26.96 -36.75
CA GLY A 54 26.16 -27.14 -36.06
C GLY A 54 25.67 -25.92 -35.26
N GLY A 55 26.48 -24.87 -35.11
CA GLY A 55 26.10 -23.61 -34.46
C GLY A 55 25.19 -22.70 -35.29
N PHE A 56 24.96 -22.97 -36.60
CA PHE A 56 24.14 -22.10 -37.45
C PHE A 56 22.68 -22.01 -36.97
N VAL A 57 22.01 -23.16 -36.81
CA VAL A 57 20.60 -23.23 -36.36
C VAL A 57 20.39 -22.55 -35.00
N PRO A 58 21.13 -22.91 -33.92
CA PRO A 58 20.97 -22.22 -32.63
C PRO A 58 21.34 -20.73 -32.71
N GLY A 59 22.25 -20.34 -33.61
CA GLY A 59 22.56 -18.92 -33.85
C GLY A 59 21.39 -18.14 -34.45
N VAL A 60 20.67 -18.73 -35.42
CA VAL A 60 19.45 -18.12 -36.01
C VAL A 60 18.37 -17.99 -34.93
N VAL A 61 18.13 -19.06 -34.18
CA VAL A 61 17.14 -19.06 -33.08
C VAL A 61 17.48 -17.98 -32.05
N ALA A 62 18.74 -17.90 -31.61
CA ALA A 62 19.18 -16.88 -30.66
C ALA A 62 18.96 -15.45 -31.17
N LEU A 63 19.22 -15.19 -32.45
CA LEU A 63 19.00 -13.87 -33.05
C LEU A 63 17.51 -13.51 -33.09
N VAL A 64 16.65 -14.44 -33.52
CA VAL A 64 15.20 -14.21 -33.58
C VAL A 64 14.63 -13.96 -32.18
N LEU A 65 15.00 -14.79 -31.20
CA LEU A 65 14.58 -14.60 -29.81
C LEU A 65 15.10 -13.29 -29.22
N GLY A 66 16.35 -12.91 -29.52
CA GLY A 66 16.94 -11.66 -29.08
C GLY A 66 16.23 -10.42 -29.65
N LEU A 67 15.90 -10.44 -30.94
CA LEU A 67 15.10 -9.38 -31.57
C LEU A 67 13.69 -9.31 -30.97
N GLY A 68 13.07 -10.47 -30.70
CA GLY A 68 11.79 -10.54 -30.01
C GLY A 68 11.85 -9.94 -28.61
N ALA A 69 12.90 -10.23 -27.83
CA ALA A 69 13.08 -9.67 -26.49
C ALA A 69 13.25 -8.15 -26.52
N VAL A 70 13.97 -7.61 -27.51
CA VAL A 70 14.09 -6.15 -27.71
C VAL A 70 12.73 -5.54 -28.08
N ALA A 71 12.01 -6.17 -29.01
CA ALA A 71 10.69 -5.69 -29.41
C ALA A 71 9.71 -5.68 -28.23
N SER A 72 9.66 -6.74 -27.43
CA SER A 72 8.80 -6.80 -26.24
C SER A 72 9.22 -5.80 -25.15
N ALA A 73 10.53 -5.51 -25.02
CA ALA A 73 11.01 -4.46 -24.11
C ALA A 73 10.55 -3.06 -24.53
N ILE A 74 10.60 -2.75 -25.83
CA ILE A 74 10.11 -1.48 -26.39
C ILE A 74 8.59 -1.37 -26.19
N VAL A 75 7.85 -2.48 -26.39
CA VAL A 75 6.40 -2.50 -26.12
C VAL A 75 6.13 -2.18 -24.64
N LEU A 76 6.80 -2.88 -23.71
CA LEU A 76 6.67 -2.60 -22.26
C LEU A 76 7.04 -1.17 -21.89
N GLU A 77 7.98 -0.56 -22.59
CA GLU A 77 8.35 0.83 -22.37
C GLU A 77 7.20 1.81 -22.69
N VAL A 78 6.36 1.46 -23.68
CA VAL A 78 5.21 2.27 -24.12
C VAL A 78 3.96 1.97 -23.32
N VAL A 79 3.68 0.69 -23.04
CA VAL A 79 2.47 0.28 -22.31
C VAL A 79 2.65 0.29 -20.78
N HIS A 80 3.88 0.46 -20.32
CA HIS A 80 4.34 0.37 -18.93
C HIS A 80 4.23 -1.03 -18.34
N ASN A 81 5.07 -1.33 -17.34
CA ASN A 81 5.14 -2.64 -16.70
C ASN A 81 4.07 -2.83 -15.61
N THR A 82 2.80 -2.67 -15.98
CA THR A 82 1.62 -2.83 -15.09
C THR A 82 1.18 -4.29 -14.98
N ALA A 83 0.23 -4.57 -14.06
CA ALA A 83 -0.31 -5.91 -13.84
C ALA A 83 -0.92 -6.52 -15.13
N ASP A 84 -1.70 -5.73 -15.87
CA ASP A 84 -2.35 -6.16 -17.13
C ASP A 84 -1.33 -6.55 -18.21
N ASN A 85 -0.14 -5.92 -18.19
CA ASN A 85 0.93 -6.16 -19.15
C ASN A 85 1.89 -7.27 -18.71
N ARG A 86 1.62 -7.96 -17.59
CA ARG A 86 2.44 -9.06 -17.09
C ARG A 86 2.70 -10.18 -18.13
N PRO A 87 1.77 -10.56 -19.01
CA PRO A 87 2.07 -11.52 -20.07
C PRO A 87 3.20 -11.07 -21.01
N ILE A 88 3.29 -9.76 -21.29
CA ILE A 88 4.36 -9.18 -22.13
C ILE A 88 5.70 -9.24 -21.40
N LEU A 89 5.71 -8.96 -20.09
CA LEU A 89 6.90 -9.12 -19.25
C LEU A 89 7.39 -10.58 -19.24
N LEU A 90 6.49 -11.54 -19.05
CA LEU A 90 6.83 -12.96 -19.07
C LEU A 90 7.36 -13.40 -20.45
N LEU A 91 6.76 -12.89 -21.53
CA LEU A 91 7.26 -13.10 -22.89
C LEU A 91 8.67 -12.52 -23.05
N HIS A 92 8.91 -11.29 -22.61
CA HIS A 92 10.23 -10.66 -22.65
C HIS A 92 11.29 -11.50 -21.93
N ILE A 93 10.99 -11.96 -20.71
CA ILE A 93 11.87 -12.81 -19.92
C ILE A 93 12.14 -14.14 -20.65
N GLY A 94 11.09 -14.81 -21.15
CA GLY A 94 11.22 -16.09 -21.85
C GLY A 94 12.06 -15.97 -23.13
N LEU A 95 11.83 -14.92 -23.92
CA LEU A 95 12.61 -14.62 -25.14
C LEU A 95 14.07 -14.31 -24.79
N ALA A 96 14.33 -13.50 -23.76
CA ALA A 96 15.68 -13.16 -23.32
C ALA A 96 16.46 -14.38 -22.81
N VAL A 97 15.83 -15.21 -21.97
CA VAL A 97 16.43 -16.46 -21.48
C VAL A 97 16.74 -17.40 -22.64
N GLY A 98 15.79 -17.58 -23.56
CA GLY A 98 15.98 -18.39 -24.75
C GLY A 98 17.13 -17.87 -25.62
N ALA A 99 17.20 -16.56 -25.88
CA ALA A 99 18.30 -15.95 -26.64
C ALA A 99 19.67 -16.22 -26.02
N VAL A 100 19.77 -16.14 -24.68
CA VAL A 100 21.02 -16.44 -23.95
C VAL A 100 21.38 -17.93 -24.08
N VAL A 101 20.42 -18.84 -23.89
CA VAL A 101 20.65 -20.30 -23.95
C VAL A 101 21.07 -20.73 -25.36
N PHE A 102 20.34 -20.33 -26.39
CA PHE A 102 20.65 -20.68 -27.77
C PHE A 102 21.90 -19.96 -28.28
N GLY A 103 22.14 -18.72 -27.86
CA GLY A 103 23.37 -17.99 -28.17
C GLY A 103 24.60 -18.67 -27.59
N PHE A 104 24.50 -19.15 -26.34
CA PHE A 104 25.54 -19.96 -25.72
C PHE A 104 25.77 -21.28 -26.46
N ALA A 105 24.69 -21.98 -26.86
CA ALA A 105 24.81 -23.21 -27.63
C ALA A 105 25.48 -22.98 -28.99
N ALA A 106 25.13 -21.90 -29.70
CA ALA A 106 25.74 -21.51 -30.97
C ALA A 106 27.24 -21.25 -30.80
N VAL A 107 27.63 -20.47 -29.79
CA VAL A 107 29.03 -20.21 -29.45
C VAL A 107 29.74 -21.49 -29.06
N ALA A 108 29.16 -22.35 -28.22
CA ALA A 108 29.79 -23.59 -27.78
C ALA A 108 30.04 -24.59 -28.92
N LEU A 109 29.10 -24.68 -29.87
CA LEU A 109 29.21 -25.56 -31.04
C LEU A 109 30.19 -25.02 -32.08
N HIS A 110 30.28 -23.70 -32.24
CA HIS A 110 31.25 -23.06 -33.13
C HIS A 110 32.66 -22.98 -32.52
N ALA A 111 32.77 -22.75 -31.20
CA ALA A 111 34.02 -22.60 -30.44
C ALA A 111 34.71 -23.91 -30.05
N ARG A 112 34.25 -25.09 -30.54
CA ARG A 112 35.02 -26.34 -30.43
C ARG A 112 36.42 -26.25 -31.06
N ARG A 113 36.69 -25.19 -31.85
CA ARG A 113 37.98 -24.85 -32.46
C ARG A 113 38.64 -23.54 -31.94
N ALA A 114 38.03 -22.81 -31.01
CA ALA A 114 38.51 -21.49 -30.60
C ALA A 114 39.28 -21.52 -29.26
N ALA A 115 40.47 -20.88 -29.23
CA ALA A 115 41.31 -20.71 -28.04
C ALA A 115 41.19 -19.28 -27.46
N GLY A 116 41.49 -19.11 -26.17
CA GLY A 116 41.56 -17.79 -25.51
C GLY A 116 40.21 -17.21 -25.06
N VAL A 117 39.90 -15.98 -25.52
CA VAL A 117 38.81 -15.11 -25.05
C VAL A 117 37.43 -15.77 -25.11
N ALA A 118 37.16 -16.60 -26.12
CA ALA A 118 35.88 -17.32 -26.25
C ALA A 118 35.64 -18.33 -25.11
N ARG A 119 36.70 -18.97 -24.59
CA ARG A 119 36.61 -19.89 -23.45
C ARG A 119 36.36 -19.13 -22.14
N LEU A 120 36.99 -17.97 -21.97
CA LEU A 120 36.77 -17.10 -20.82
C LEU A 120 35.32 -16.57 -20.78
N ALA A 121 34.81 -16.06 -21.91
CA ALA A 121 33.42 -15.60 -22.02
C ALA A 121 32.41 -16.71 -21.72
N ARG A 122 32.68 -17.93 -22.19
CA ARG A 122 31.85 -19.12 -21.92
C ARG A 122 31.82 -19.46 -20.42
N ASN A 123 32.97 -19.49 -19.76
CA ASN A 123 33.06 -19.80 -18.33
C ASN A 123 32.41 -18.70 -17.48
N ALA A 124 32.59 -17.44 -17.85
CA ALA A 124 31.96 -16.30 -17.19
C ALA A 124 30.43 -16.34 -17.30
N LEU A 125 29.88 -16.69 -18.47
CA LEU A 125 28.43 -16.82 -18.65
C LEU A 125 27.87 -18.01 -17.87
N ALA A 126 28.57 -19.15 -17.85
CA ALA A 126 28.18 -20.30 -17.04
C ALA A 126 28.18 -19.97 -15.54
N GLY A 127 29.22 -19.28 -15.04
CA GLY A 127 29.27 -18.80 -13.66
C GLY A 127 28.15 -17.83 -13.33
N ALA A 128 27.85 -16.90 -14.24
CA ALA A 128 26.72 -15.99 -14.11
C ALA A 128 25.37 -16.73 -14.05
N GLY A 129 25.19 -17.78 -14.87
CA GLY A 129 24.00 -18.64 -14.84
C GLY A 129 23.84 -19.37 -13.51
N VAL A 130 24.91 -19.99 -13.00
CA VAL A 130 24.89 -20.68 -11.70
C VAL A 130 24.52 -19.71 -10.57
N LEU A 131 25.16 -18.54 -10.51
CA LEU A 131 24.88 -17.55 -9.48
C LEU A 131 23.44 -16.99 -9.61
N SER A 132 22.92 -16.84 -10.82
CA SER A 132 21.52 -16.46 -11.06
C SER A 132 20.54 -17.49 -10.50
N VAL A 133 20.80 -18.79 -10.72
CA VAL A 133 19.99 -19.87 -10.16
C VAL A 133 20.04 -19.86 -8.63
N VAL A 134 21.23 -19.68 -8.04
CA VAL A 134 21.37 -19.56 -6.58
C VAL A 134 20.54 -18.40 -6.04
N LEU A 135 20.60 -17.22 -6.67
CA LEU A 135 19.79 -16.06 -6.26
C LEU A 135 18.29 -16.35 -6.33
N LEU A 136 17.83 -16.97 -7.42
CA LEU A 136 16.42 -17.33 -7.59
C LEU A 136 15.94 -18.35 -6.55
N LEU A 137 16.80 -19.29 -6.14
CA LEU A 137 16.49 -20.28 -5.11
C LEU A 137 16.41 -19.66 -3.71
N LEU A 138 17.17 -18.59 -3.44
CA LEU A 138 17.13 -17.87 -2.17
C LEU A 138 15.92 -16.92 -2.07
N GLY A 139 15.38 -16.48 -3.21
CA GLY A 139 14.32 -15.48 -3.28
C GLY A 139 13.06 -15.77 -2.46
N PRO A 140 12.46 -16.98 -2.52
CA PRO A 140 11.29 -17.32 -1.72
C PRO A 140 11.50 -17.12 -0.21
N GLY A 141 12.63 -17.60 0.33
CA GLY A 141 12.94 -17.45 1.75
C GLY A 141 13.21 -16.00 2.16
N MET A 142 13.73 -15.16 1.25
CA MET A 142 13.86 -13.72 1.50
C MET A 142 12.48 -13.03 1.58
N ARG A 143 11.55 -13.40 0.68
CA ARG A 143 10.19 -12.84 0.67
C ARG A 143 9.37 -13.27 1.88
N GLU A 144 9.52 -14.52 2.31
CA GLU A 144 8.83 -15.02 3.51
C GLU A 144 9.29 -14.29 4.77
N ARG A 145 10.62 -14.16 4.97
CA ARG A 145 11.17 -13.36 6.07
C ARG A 145 10.74 -11.91 6.03
N ASP A 146 10.60 -11.33 4.84
CA ASP A 146 10.10 -9.97 4.69
C ASP A 146 8.63 -9.88 5.11
N ARG A 147 7.79 -10.81 4.66
CA ARG A 147 6.37 -10.89 5.03
C ARG A 147 6.15 -11.06 6.53
N GLU A 148 6.98 -11.86 7.21
CA GLU A 148 6.93 -12.04 8.66
C GLU A 148 7.11 -10.73 9.45
N ARG A 149 7.83 -9.74 8.89
CA ARG A 149 8.01 -8.42 9.55
C ARG A 149 6.74 -7.59 9.62
N TYR A 150 5.76 -7.88 8.76
CA TYR A 150 4.52 -7.13 8.62
C TYR A 150 3.31 -7.82 9.28
N VAL A 151 3.55 -8.90 10.02
CA VAL A 151 2.49 -9.57 10.79
C VAL A 151 2.15 -8.72 12.01
N ILE A 152 0.86 -8.40 12.17
CA ILE A 152 0.33 -7.65 13.32
C ILE A 152 0.13 -8.66 14.45
N ARG A 153 0.68 -8.37 15.64
CA ARG A 153 0.62 -9.29 16.77
C ARG A 153 0.30 -8.53 18.04
N ASN A 154 -0.80 -8.91 18.68
CA ASN A 154 -1.12 -8.40 20.00
C ASN A 154 -0.09 -8.90 21.03
N PRO A 155 0.36 -8.03 21.95
CA PRO A 155 1.19 -8.46 23.06
C PRO A 155 0.41 -9.42 23.98
N LEU A 156 1.13 -10.25 24.73
CA LEU A 156 0.53 -11.17 25.71
C LEU A 156 -0.15 -10.44 26.87
N GLU A 157 0.38 -9.26 27.22
CA GLU A 157 -0.15 -8.38 28.24
C GLU A 157 -0.51 -7.05 27.59
N ALA A 158 -1.71 -6.54 27.89
CA ALA A 158 -2.14 -5.24 27.38
C ALA A 158 -1.38 -4.12 28.13
N PRO A 159 -1.00 -3.03 27.44
CA PRO A 159 -0.53 -1.82 28.09
C PRO A 159 -1.53 -1.36 29.16
N LEU A 160 -1.02 -0.96 30.32
CA LEU A 160 -1.85 -0.52 31.46
C LEU A 160 -2.13 0.98 31.43
N THR A 161 -1.35 1.73 30.65
CA THR A 161 -1.46 3.19 30.54
C THR A 161 -1.20 3.64 29.10
N MET A 162 -1.79 4.77 28.70
CA MET A 162 -1.51 5.39 27.39
C MET A 162 -0.03 5.73 27.18
N SER A 163 0.73 5.96 28.27
CA SER A 163 2.17 6.20 28.17
C SER A 163 2.94 4.96 27.74
N GLU A 164 2.51 3.76 28.12
CA GLU A 164 3.14 2.51 27.65
C GLU A 164 2.87 2.24 26.17
N GLU A 165 1.75 2.75 25.64
CA GLU A 165 1.41 2.64 24.22
C GLU A 165 2.18 3.64 23.34
N THR A 166 2.54 4.80 23.90
CA THR A 166 3.10 5.94 23.18
C THR A 166 4.62 5.85 23.00
N MET A 167 5.10 6.24 21.80
CA MET A 167 6.54 6.38 21.57
C MET A 167 7.15 7.44 22.49
N GLY A 168 8.07 7.03 23.37
CA GLY A 168 8.74 7.93 24.31
C GLY A 168 7.99 8.15 25.62
N GLY A 169 6.90 7.42 25.89
CA GLY A 169 6.18 7.54 27.16
C GLY A 169 5.31 8.79 27.24
N ALA A 170 5.03 9.22 28.47
CA ALA A 170 4.28 10.45 28.75
C ALA A 170 4.99 11.72 28.24
N ASP A 171 6.32 11.69 28.12
CA ASP A 171 7.13 12.78 27.58
C ASP A 171 7.33 12.68 26.06
N GLY A 172 6.69 11.69 25.43
CA GLY A 172 6.75 11.46 24.00
C GLY A 172 6.13 12.60 23.19
N PRO A 173 6.63 12.87 21.96
CA PRO A 173 6.16 14.01 21.16
C PRO A 173 4.68 13.91 20.79
N PHE A 174 4.13 12.70 20.73
CA PHE A 174 2.76 12.42 20.28
C PHE A 174 1.81 12.05 21.41
N PHE A 175 2.29 11.99 22.66
CA PHE A 175 1.45 11.64 23.80
C PHE A 175 0.22 12.55 23.89
N PRO A 176 -1.01 12.02 24.05
CA PRO A 176 -1.37 10.63 24.38
C PRO A 176 -1.83 9.76 23.19
N SER A 177 -1.47 10.12 21.96
CA SER A 177 -1.61 9.21 20.81
C SER A 177 -0.58 8.08 20.88
N SER A 178 -1.01 6.87 20.55
CA SER A 178 -0.18 5.67 20.50
C SER A 178 0.68 5.61 19.24
N SER A 179 0.76 6.69 18.45
CA SER A 179 1.57 6.77 17.23
C SER A 179 3.09 6.71 17.48
N ALA A 180 3.81 6.23 16.48
CA ALA A 180 5.27 6.17 16.46
C ALA A 180 5.80 6.46 15.05
N THR A 181 7.07 6.86 14.97
CA THR A 181 7.71 7.28 13.72
C THR A 181 9.12 6.71 13.58
N SER A 182 9.57 6.48 12.34
CA SER A 182 10.93 6.01 12.04
C SER A 182 12.04 6.99 12.43
N THR A 183 11.75 8.27 12.52
CA THR A 183 12.72 9.31 12.91
C THR A 183 12.95 9.37 14.43
N GLY A 184 12.16 8.64 15.22
CA GLY A 184 12.12 8.77 16.68
C GLY A 184 11.51 10.09 17.16
N GLY A 185 10.87 10.86 16.28
CA GLY A 185 10.34 12.18 16.57
C GLY A 185 9.49 12.72 15.43
N ARG A 186 9.53 14.02 15.18
CA ARG A 186 8.65 14.68 14.20
C ARG A 186 8.98 14.31 12.75
N ILE A 187 7.99 14.46 11.89
CA ILE A 187 8.09 14.33 10.43
C ILE A 187 7.65 15.66 9.81
N PRO A 188 8.36 16.19 8.79
CA PRO A 188 7.96 17.39 8.06
C PRO A 188 6.51 17.31 7.52
N SER A 189 5.79 18.43 7.51
CA SER A 189 4.39 18.42 7.08
C SER A 189 4.19 18.18 5.58
N ASP A 190 5.13 18.61 4.75
CA ASP A 190 5.11 18.40 3.30
C ASP A 190 4.98 16.91 2.93
N PHE A 191 5.49 16.03 3.79
CA PHE A 191 5.27 14.59 3.67
C PHE A 191 3.80 14.21 3.53
N PHE A 192 2.90 14.86 4.27
CA PHE A 192 1.48 14.55 4.27
C PHE A 192 0.69 15.38 3.26
N MET A 193 1.22 16.52 2.82
CA MET A 193 0.53 17.48 1.95
C MET A 193 0.66 17.18 0.45
N THR A 194 1.29 16.07 0.07
CA THR A 194 1.68 15.76 -1.31
C THR A 194 0.79 14.73 -2.01
N SER A 195 -0.46 14.51 -1.55
CA SER A 195 -1.42 13.58 -2.20
C SER A 195 -1.63 13.85 -3.69
N GLU A 196 -1.58 15.12 -4.12
CA GLU A 196 -1.74 15.48 -5.54
C GLU A 196 -0.65 14.84 -6.42
N SER A 197 0.53 14.55 -5.86
CA SER A 197 1.59 13.85 -6.58
C SER A 197 1.17 12.43 -7.01
N CYS A 198 0.26 11.78 -6.26
CA CYS A 198 -0.28 10.46 -6.55
C CYS A 198 -1.27 10.49 -7.74
N LYS A 199 -2.01 11.60 -7.90
CA LYS A 199 -3.01 11.81 -8.97
C LYS A 199 -2.44 11.60 -10.39
N ARG A 200 -1.12 11.76 -10.58
CA ARG A 200 -0.46 11.52 -11.88
C ARG A 200 -0.64 10.09 -12.40
N CYS A 201 -0.72 9.11 -11.51
CA CYS A 201 -0.87 7.69 -11.85
C CYS A 201 -2.14 7.05 -11.28
N HIS A 202 -2.74 7.70 -10.28
CA HIS A 202 -3.89 7.25 -9.50
C HIS A 202 -4.96 8.34 -9.46
N SER A 203 -5.48 8.74 -10.62
CA SER A 203 -6.45 9.84 -10.71
C SER A 203 -7.79 9.47 -10.10
N ASP A 204 -8.28 8.26 -10.40
CA ASP A 204 -9.60 7.84 -9.96
C ASP A 204 -9.62 7.62 -8.43
N ILE A 205 -8.55 7.01 -7.89
CA ILE A 205 -8.37 6.87 -6.44
C ILE A 205 -8.27 8.24 -5.74
N TYR A 206 -7.53 9.19 -6.33
CA TYR A 206 -7.40 10.52 -5.76
C TYR A 206 -8.74 11.23 -5.67
N ASP A 207 -9.52 11.23 -6.75
CA ASP A 207 -10.82 11.90 -6.80
C ASP A 207 -11.81 11.26 -5.80
N GLN A 208 -11.79 9.93 -5.66
CA GLN A 208 -12.56 9.21 -4.64
C GLN A 208 -12.15 9.58 -3.20
N TRP A 209 -10.85 9.69 -2.94
CA TRP A 209 -10.32 10.07 -1.63
C TRP A 209 -10.65 11.52 -1.28
N GLU A 210 -10.55 12.45 -2.23
CA GLU A 210 -10.79 13.88 -2.04
C GLU A 210 -12.21 14.16 -1.51
N GLU A 211 -13.19 13.36 -1.90
CA GLU A 211 -14.58 13.45 -1.43
C GLU A 211 -14.84 12.69 -0.10
N SER A 212 -13.85 11.93 0.38
CA SER A 212 -14.03 10.99 1.50
C SER A 212 -13.98 11.64 2.88
N ALA A 213 -14.59 10.98 3.87
CA ALA A 213 -14.47 11.38 5.27
C ALA A 213 -13.03 11.32 5.81
N HIS A 214 -12.14 10.55 5.18
CA HIS A 214 -10.71 10.54 5.52
C HIS A 214 -10.01 11.82 5.06
N HIS A 215 -10.33 12.35 3.86
CA HIS A 215 -9.85 13.68 3.49
C HIS A 215 -10.42 14.74 4.42
N PHE A 216 -11.73 14.69 4.72
CA PHE A 216 -12.41 15.57 5.66
C PHE A 216 -12.28 15.15 7.14
N SER A 217 -11.15 14.57 7.53
CA SER A 217 -10.93 14.13 8.91
C SER A 217 -10.42 15.24 9.83
N SER A 218 -9.90 16.33 9.28
CA SER A 218 -9.18 17.37 10.04
C SER A 218 -9.99 18.67 10.14
N PHE A 219 -9.34 19.84 10.21
CA PHE A 219 -10.00 21.13 10.41
C PHE A 219 -10.75 21.63 9.16
N ASN A 220 -10.64 20.91 8.03
CA ASN A 220 -11.55 21.02 6.88
C ASN A 220 -12.95 20.43 7.16
N ASN A 221 -13.18 19.85 8.34
CA ASN A 221 -14.49 19.43 8.84
C ASN A 221 -14.89 20.26 10.06
N GLN A 222 -15.95 21.05 9.90
CA GLN A 222 -16.44 21.99 10.91
C GLN A 222 -16.84 21.33 12.24
N TRP A 223 -17.36 20.11 12.22
CA TRP A 223 -17.76 19.40 13.44
C TRP A 223 -16.55 18.88 14.21
N TYR A 224 -15.58 18.33 13.48
CA TYR A 224 -14.31 17.90 14.04
C TYR A 224 -13.55 19.09 14.64
N ARG A 225 -13.33 20.12 13.83
CA ARG A 225 -12.71 21.39 14.25
C ARG A 225 -13.33 21.88 15.55
N LYS A 226 -14.66 21.98 15.63
CA LYS A 226 -15.31 22.52 16.82
C LYS A 226 -15.12 21.63 18.05
N SER A 227 -15.07 20.32 17.86
CA SER A 227 -14.80 19.35 18.92
C SER A 227 -13.39 19.52 19.48
N ILE A 228 -12.39 19.74 18.62
CA ILE A 228 -11.00 19.97 19.04
C ILE A 228 -10.83 21.34 19.72
N GLU A 229 -11.41 22.41 19.17
CA GLU A 229 -11.42 23.72 19.83
C GLU A 229 -12.00 23.62 21.25
N TYR A 230 -13.14 22.95 21.41
CA TYR A 230 -13.77 22.74 22.71
C TYR A 230 -12.90 21.87 23.63
N MET A 231 -12.31 20.80 23.12
CA MET A 231 -11.44 19.90 23.89
C MET A 231 -10.19 20.62 24.41
N GLN A 232 -9.56 21.47 23.61
CA GLN A 232 -8.44 22.29 24.07
C GLN A 232 -8.86 23.30 25.14
N GLU A 233 -10.07 23.88 25.02
CA GLU A 233 -10.61 24.85 25.99
C GLU A 233 -10.90 24.22 27.35
N VAL A 234 -11.57 23.06 27.38
CA VAL A 234 -12.04 22.44 28.64
C VAL A 234 -11.07 21.44 29.24
N ASN A 235 -10.09 20.98 28.47
CA ASN A 235 -9.08 20.04 28.95
C ASN A 235 -7.66 20.58 28.72
N SER A 236 -7.04 20.28 27.57
CA SER A 236 -5.69 20.74 27.28
C SER A 236 -5.34 20.59 25.80
N ILE A 237 -4.34 21.36 25.34
CA ILE A 237 -3.70 21.17 24.03
C ILE A 237 -3.17 19.74 23.87
N GLN A 238 -2.52 19.20 24.92
CA GLN A 238 -1.97 17.85 24.91
C GLN A 238 -3.06 16.80 24.64
N SER A 239 -4.22 16.91 25.29
CA SER A 239 -5.30 15.94 25.14
C SER A 239 -5.79 15.83 23.69
N ALA A 240 -5.75 16.92 22.92
CA ALA A 240 -6.18 16.94 21.53
C ALA A 240 -5.26 16.12 20.60
N LYS A 241 -4.01 15.83 21.00
CA LYS A 241 -3.10 14.96 20.24
C LYS A 241 -3.62 13.53 20.11
N TRP A 242 -4.44 13.07 21.04
CA TRP A 242 -5.10 11.76 20.95
C TRP A 242 -6.01 11.69 19.72
N CYS A 243 -6.81 12.74 19.46
CA CYS A 243 -7.63 12.84 18.26
C CYS A 243 -6.73 12.91 17.00
N ALA A 244 -5.69 13.75 17.06
CA ALA A 244 -4.80 13.99 15.93
C ALA A 244 -4.04 12.74 15.46
N GLY A 245 -3.88 11.72 16.32
CA GLY A 245 -3.31 10.42 15.98
C GLY A 245 -4.09 9.62 14.94
N CYS A 246 -5.37 9.95 14.74
CA CYS A 246 -6.25 9.31 13.77
C CYS A 246 -6.88 10.29 12.76
N HIS A 247 -6.76 11.60 13.01
CA HIS A 247 -7.44 12.65 12.24
C HIS A 247 -6.50 13.65 11.55
N ASP A 248 -5.38 14.02 12.18
CA ASP A 248 -4.61 15.22 11.81
C ASP A 248 -3.10 14.95 11.68
N HIS A 249 -2.72 13.96 10.88
CA HIS A 249 -1.32 13.53 10.78
C HIS A 249 -0.36 14.67 10.39
N ALA A 250 -0.78 15.56 9.47
CA ALA A 250 0.04 16.68 9.02
C ALA A 250 0.40 17.67 10.14
N VAL A 251 -0.47 17.83 11.16
CA VAL A 251 -0.24 18.74 12.30
C VAL A 251 0.25 18.02 13.56
N LEU A 252 -0.07 16.73 13.74
CA LEU A 252 0.48 15.94 14.83
C LEU A 252 1.97 15.69 14.62
N PHE A 253 2.34 15.16 13.45
CA PHE A 253 3.70 14.67 13.25
C PHE A 253 4.71 15.79 13.02
N ASN A 254 4.30 16.97 12.54
CA ASN A 254 5.18 18.15 12.51
C ASN A 254 5.21 18.91 13.86
N GLY A 255 4.25 18.60 14.75
CA GLY A 255 4.10 19.14 16.10
C GLY A 255 3.51 20.56 16.19
N VAL A 256 2.82 21.06 15.17
CA VAL A 256 2.03 22.30 15.31
C VAL A 256 0.77 22.09 16.16
N MET A 257 0.32 20.83 16.33
CA MET A 257 -0.72 20.45 17.29
C MET A 257 -0.34 20.77 18.76
N ASP A 258 0.91 21.13 19.03
CA ASP A 258 1.37 21.63 20.34
C ASP A 258 0.93 23.07 20.63
N GLN A 259 0.25 23.72 19.69
CA GLN A 259 -0.25 25.09 19.80
C GLN A 259 -1.78 25.12 19.87
N PRO A 260 -2.38 26.23 20.34
CA PRO A 260 -3.81 26.47 20.19
C PRO A 260 -4.27 26.36 18.72
N VAL A 261 -5.43 25.76 18.48
CA VAL A 261 -6.01 25.63 17.11
C VAL A 261 -6.03 26.95 16.36
N ALA A 262 -6.35 28.06 17.05
CA ALA A 262 -6.44 29.38 16.46
C ALA A 262 -5.14 29.86 15.79
N ASP A 263 -3.98 29.33 16.19
CA ASP A 263 -2.67 29.77 15.70
C ASP A 263 -2.26 29.08 14.40
N PHE A 264 -2.84 27.92 14.07
CA PHE A 264 -2.47 27.14 12.88
C PHE A 264 -3.66 26.79 11.97
N LEU A 265 -4.89 27.17 12.34
CA LEU A 265 -6.10 26.83 11.60
C LEU A 265 -6.04 27.21 10.12
N GLU A 266 -5.43 28.36 9.78
CA GLU A 266 -5.38 28.86 8.40
C GLU A 266 -4.25 28.22 7.56
N THR A 267 -3.50 27.26 8.10
CA THR A 267 -2.43 26.59 7.36
C THR A 267 -2.96 25.40 6.55
N GLN A 268 -2.22 25.02 5.50
CA GLN A 268 -2.59 23.88 4.66
C GLN A 268 -2.59 22.56 5.44
N GLU A 269 -1.66 22.41 6.39
CA GLU A 269 -1.57 21.22 7.25
C GLU A 269 -2.87 20.96 8.01
N ALA A 270 -3.52 22.02 8.52
CA ALA A 270 -4.79 21.92 9.25
C ALA A 270 -5.93 21.40 8.37
N HIS A 271 -5.82 21.50 7.06
CA HIS A 271 -6.86 21.10 6.11
C HIS A 271 -6.49 19.84 5.29
N THR A 272 -5.38 19.17 5.63
CA THR A 272 -4.86 18.02 4.87
C THR A 272 -5.64 16.72 5.13
N GLY A 273 -6.17 16.54 6.35
CA GLY A 273 -6.82 15.30 6.74
C GLY A 273 -5.89 14.08 6.78
N ILE A 274 -6.48 12.89 6.66
CA ILE A 274 -5.75 11.65 6.40
C ILE A 274 -5.43 11.58 4.92
N SER A 275 -4.16 11.77 4.57
CA SER A 275 -3.64 11.77 3.20
C SER A 275 -3.22 10.37 2.72
N CYS A 276 -2.82 10.24 1.45
CA CYS A 276 -2.34 8.95 0.92
C CYS A 276 -1.20 8.37 1.78
N ASN A 277 -0.27 9.22 2.19
CA ASN A 277 0.88 8.83 3.02
C ASN A 277 0.47 8.55 4.47
N SER A 278 -0.66 9.07 4.96
CA SER A 278 -1.16 8.76 6.30
C SER A 278 -1.46 7.27 6.48
N CYS A 279 -1.92 6.60 5.42
CA CYS A 279 -2.17 5.15 5.43
C CYS A 279 -0.99 4.38 4.83
N HIS A 280 -0.53 4.78 3.63
CA HIS A 280 0.44 3.99 2.87
C HIS A 280 1.90 4.12 3.35
N ALA A 281 2.21 5.07 4.23
CA ALA A 281 3.52 5.17 4.87
C ALA A 281 3.60 4.43 6.22
N ILE A 282 2.50 3.83 6.68
CA ILE A 282 2.53 2.94 7.84
C ILE A 282 3.32 1.69 7.46
N THR A 283 4.33 1.36 8.25
CA THR A 283 5.18 0.17 8.02
C THR A 283 5.00 -0.91 9.06
N HIS A 284 4.37 -0.57 10.19
CA HIS A 284 4.00 -1.53 11.22
C HIS A 284 2.77 -1.03 11.97
N VAL A 285 1.81 -1.91 12.24
CA VAL A 285 0.73 -1.68 13.20
C VAL A 285 1.12 -2.44 14.46
N LYS A 286 1.17 -1.74 15.60
CA LYS A 286 1.71 -2.28 16.84
C LYS A 286 0.89 -3.48 17.31
N ASP A 287 -0.43 -3.32 17.32
CA ASP A 287 -1.41 -4.28 17.79
C ASP A 287 -2.83 -3.78 17.42
N THR A 288 -3.86 -4.52 17.85
CA THR A 288 -5.26 -4.17 17.68
C THR A 288 -5.85 -3.48 18.92
N MET A 289 -5.06 -2.76 19.71
CA MET A 289 -5.58 -1.95 20.83
C MET A 289 -6.08 -0.58 20.36
N GLY A 290 -5.56 -0.07 19.24
CA GLY A 290 -6.07 1.14 18.59
C GLY A 290 -5.34 2.42 18.96
N ASN A 291 -6.06 3.55 19.10
CA ASN A 291 -5.53 4.85 19.50
C ASN A 291 -4.37 5.40 18.63
N GLY A 292 -4.37 5.11 17.33
CA GLY A 292 -3.29 5.49 16.42
C GLY A 292 -2.02 4.64 16.61
N GLY A 293 -2.15 3.42 17.12
CA GLY A 293 -1.08 2.47 17.42
C GLY A 293 -0.31 1.92 16.21
N PHE A 294 0.31 2.79 15.43
CA PHE A 294 1.07 2.46 14.23
C PHE A 294 2.47 3.10 14.23
N PHE A 295 3.32 2.63 13.32
CA PHE A 295 4.65 3.14 13.04
C PHE A 295 4.70 3.69 11.62
N LEU A 296 4.94 4.99 11.50
CA LEU A 296 5.00 5.71 10.24
C LEU A 296 6.44 5.93 9.81
N GLU A 297 6.77 5.57 8.56
CA GLU A 297 8.12 5.75 8.02
C GLU A 297 8.18 6.97 7.12
N TYR A 298 9.13 7.89 7.37
CA TYR A 298 9.52 8.92 6.41
C TYR A 298 10.53 8.32 5.41
N PRO A 299 10.14 8.02 4.16
CA PRO A 299 10.98 7.26 3.25
C PRO A 299 12.17 8.09 2.76
N PRO A 300 13.39 7.50 2.64
CA PRO A 300 14.59 8.23 2.23
C PRO A 300 14.52 8.90 0.84
N MET A 301 13.61 8.46 -0.03
CA MET A 301 13.44 8.99 -1.39
C MET A 301 12.22 9.89 -1.54
N HIS A 302 11.57 10.31 -0.44
CA HIS A 302 10.38 11.15 -0.50
C HIS A 302 10.60 12.41 -1.34
N ASP A 303 11.61 13.21 -1.00
CA ASP A 303 11.93 14.48 -1.67
C ASP A 303 12.16 14.31 -3.18
N LEU A 304 12.72 13.16 -3.58
CA LEU A 304 12.93 12.83 -4.99
C LEU A 304 11.60 12.48 -5.69
N ALA A 305 10.73 11.74 -5.01
CA ALA A 305 9.45 11.28 -5.55
C ALA A 305 8.43 12.41 -5.73
N VAL A 306 8.47 13.42 -4.85
CA VAL A 306 7.57 14.58 -4.90
C VAL A 306 8.20 15.83 -5.54
N SER A 307 9.42 15.71 -6.06
CA SER A 307 10.15 16.85 -6.63
C SER A 307 9.38 17.56 -7.74
N GLU A 308 9.38 18.89 -7.71
CA GLU A 308 8.85 19.72 -8.78
C GLU A 308 9.77 19.85 -9.99
N ASN A 309 11.03 19.42 -9.86
CA ASN A 309 11.98 19.48 -10.95
C ASN A 309 11.54 18.54 -12.10
N PRO A 310 11.31 19.05 -13.33
CA PRO A 310 10.79 18.23 -14.43
C PRO A 310 11.65 17.01 -14.77
N VAL A 311 12.98 17.11 -14.61
CA VAL A 311 13.91 16.00 -14.89
C VAL A 311 13.81 14.93 -13.81
N LEU A 312 13.78 15.32 -12.53
CA LEU A 312 13.64 14.37 -11.42
C LEU A 312 12.28 13.68 -11.45
N ARG A 313 11.21 14.43 -11.74
CA ARG A 313 9.87 13.87 -11.93
C ARG A 313 9.82 12.87 -13.09
N TRP A 314 10.42 13.21 -14.24
CA TRP A 314 10.51 12.29 -15.36
C TRP A 314 11.31 11.02 -15.01
N LEU A 315 12.43 11.16 -14.30
CA LEU A 315 13.23 10.01 -13.85
C LEU A 315 12.45 9.11 -12.88
N HIS A 316 11.73 9.71 -11.93
CA HIS A 316 10.85 9.00 -11.00
C HIS A 316 9.76 8.24 -11.77
N ASP A 317 8.96 8.94 -12.57
CA ASP A 317 7.83 8.34 -13.29
C ASP A 317 8.32 7.25 -14.26
N LYS A 318 9.48 7.47 -14.91
CA LYS A 318 10.10 6.46 -15.76
C LYS A 318 10.56 5.24 -14.97
N ALA A 319 11.19 5.42 -13.81
CA ALA A 319 11.62 4.31 -12.95
C ALA A 319 10.43 3.46 -12.51
N VAL A 320 9.35 4.09 -12.03
CA VAL A 320 8.11 3.40 -11.63
C VAL A 320 7.47 2.67 -12.81
N SER A 321 7.50 3.28 -14.00
CA SER A 321 6.91 2.65 -15.19
C SER A 321 7.67 1.44 -15.71
N LEU A 322 9.00 1.43 -15.58
CA LEU A 322 9.87 0.32 -16.00
C LEU A 322 9.77 -0.83 -15.00
N ASP A 323 9.73 -0.50 -13.71
CA ASP A 323 9.60 -1.46 -12.62
C ASP A 323 8.84 -0.85 -11.43
N PRO A 324 7.52 -1.13 -11.32
CA PRO A 324 6.71 -0.59 -10.22
C PRO A 324 6.93 -1.35 -8.91
N GLY A 325 7.72 -2.44 -8.89
CA GLY A 325 7.93 -3.28 -7.71
C GLY A 325 8.33 -2.48 -6.46
N PRO A 326 9.40 -1.66 -6.49
CA PRO A 326 9.80 -0.85 -5.35
C PRO A 326 8.74 0.15 -4.89
N HIS A 327 8.02 0.78 -5.82
CA HIS A 327 6.92 1.69 -5.49
C HIS A 327 5.80 0.96 -4.74
N LYS A 328 5.36 -0.19 -5.28
CA LYS A 328 4.33 -1.04 -4.66
C LYS A 328 4.75 -1.51 -3.26
N ASP A 329 5.99 -1.94 -3.08
CA ASP A 329 6.45 -2.48 -1.78
C ASP A 329 6.65 -1.40 -0.72
N VAL A 330 6.89 -0.15 -1.13
CA VAL A 330 6.90 1.00 -0.22
C VAL A 330 5.50 1.32 0.27
N PHE A 331 4.51 1.40 -0.63
CA PHE A 331 3.18 1.90 -0.27
C PHE A 331 2.15 0.82 0.10
N LEU A 332 2.43 -0.45 -0.20
CA LEU A 332 1.46 -1.53 0.00
C LEU A 332 2.08 -2.73 0.71
N LYS A 333 2.08 -2.66 2.05
CA LYS A 333 2.54 -3.74 2.93
C LYS A 333 1.55 -4.91 2.95
N PRO A 334 1.99 -6.15 3.24
CA PRO A 334 1.11 -7.32 3.31
C PRO A 334 -0.13 -7.14 4.19
N PHE A 335 -0.02 -6.45 5.34
CA PHE A 335 -1.17 -6.25 6.22
C PHE A 335 -2.32 -5.45 5.60
N HIS A 336 -2.09 -4.63 4.57
CA HIS A 336 -3.17 -3.91 3.87
C HIS A 336 -4.13 -4.86 3.12
N ARG A 337 -3.73 -6.11 2.90
CA ARG A 337 -4.49 -7.12 2.15
C ARG A 337 -4.79 -8.37 2.97
N GLU A 338 -3.90 -8.69 3.90
CA GLU A 338 -3.95 -9.96 4.65
C GLU A 338 -4.49 -9.80 6.07
N GLN A 339 -4.44 -8.57 6.62
CA GLN A 339 -4.82 -8.22 7.99
C GLN A 339 -5.49 -6.83 7.98
N THR A 340 -6.40 -6.62 7.01
CA THR A 340 -6.98 -5.31 6.71
C THR A 340 -7.74 -4.75 7.91
N SER A 341 -8.53 -5.58 8.58
CA SER A 341 -9.30 -5.17 9.75
C SER A 341 -8.40 -4.75 10.90
N GLU A 342 -7.32 -5.48 11.15
CA GLU A 342 -6.31 -5.14 12.16
C GLU A 342 -5.59 -3.83 11.82
N PHE A 343 -5.33 -3.57 10.53
CA PHE A 343 -4.82 -2.29 10.07
C PHE A 343 -5.79 -1.15 10.36
N CYS A 344 -7.06 -1.30 9.99
CA CYS A 344 -8.11 -0.32 10.25
C CYS A 344 -8.33 -0.09 11.76
N ALA A 345 -8.15 -1.13 12.59
CA ALA A 345 -8.29 -1.05 14.05
C ALA A 345 -7.36 -0.01 14.69
N SER A 346 -6.23 0.31 14.04
CA SER A 346 -5.33 1.35 14.53
C SER A 346 -6.03 2.69 14.75
N CYS A 347 -7.04 3.03 13.94
CA CYS A 347 -7.85 4.25 14.07
C CYS A 347 -9.32 3.99 14.42
N HIS A 348 -9.88 2.84 14.02
CA HIS A 348 -11.28 2.45 14.25
C HIS A 348 -11.52 1.63 15.53
N LYS A 349 -10.55 1.69 16.43
CA LYS A 349 -10.70 1.25 17.82
C LYS A 349 -10.02 2.28 18.70
N VAL A 350 -10.76 2.82 19.65
CA VAL A 350 -10.27 3.88 20.51
C VAL A 350 -10.76 3.71 21.94
N HIS A 351 -9.89 4.10 22.86
CA HIS A 351 -10.17 4.18 24.28
C HIS A 351 -9.62 5.49 24.84
N LEU A 352 -10.33 6.04 25.81
CA LEU A 352 -9.86 7.16 26.60
C LEU A 352 -9.23 6.64 27.88
N ASP A 353 -8.30 7.40 28.43
CA ASP A 353 -7.85 7.26 29.81
C ASP A 353 -7.63 8.64 30.44
N GLU A 354 -7.14 8.67 31.68
CA GLU A 354 -6.92 9.88 32.47
C GLU A 354 -6.25 11.04 31.71
N PRO A 355 -5.21 10.84 30.85
CA PRO A 355 -4.60 11.94 30.09
C PRO A 355 -5.55 12.67 29.11
N VAL A 356 -6.68 12.04 28.75
CA VAL A 356 -7.64 12.57 27.76
C VAL A 356 -8.96 12.96 28.40
N ASN A 357 -9.38 12.29 29.49
CA ASN A 357 -10.69 12.51 30.10
C ASN A 357 -10.66 12.90 31.59
N ASN A 358 -9.48 12.97 32.21
CA ASN A 358 -9.29 13.28 33.63
C ASN A 358 -10.13 12.40 34.59
N TYR A 359 -10.42 11.14 34.21
CA TYR A 359 -11.27 10.24 34.99
C TYR A 359 -10.75 8.82 35.10
N ARG A 360 -10.88 8.02 34.04
CA ARG A 360 -10.49 6.60 34.01
C ARG A 360 -10.52 6.06 32.59
N TRP A 361 -9.99 4.84 32.42
CA TRP A 361 -10.14 4.08 31.20
C TRP A 361 -11.62 3.88 30.80
N LEU A 362 -11.96 4.28 29.58
CA LEU A 362 -13.27 4.07 28.97
C LEU A 362 -13.11 3.67 27.51
N GLY A 363 -13.72 2.54 27.13
CA GLY A 363 -13.89 2.21 25.72
C GLY A 363 -14.81 3.22 25.04
N LEU A 364 -14.42 3.67 23.85
CA LEU A 364 -15.20 4.55 22.99
C LEU A 364 -15.56 3.79 21.70
N LEU A 365 -15.42 4.45 20.55
CA LEU A 365 -15.56 3.91 19.21
C LEU A 365 -14.74 2.62 19.09
N ASN A 366 -15.39 1.52 18.75
CA ASN A 366 -14.77 0.21 18.67
C ASN A 366 -15.49 -0.62 17.63
N GLU A 367 -15.27 -0.30 16.36
CA GLU A 367 -15.85 -1.05 15.26
C GLU A 367 -15.14 -2.39 15.10
N TYR A 368 -13.83 -2.45 15.37
CA TYR A 368 -13.03 -3.65 15.18
C TYR A 368 -13.53 -4.82 16.05
N ASP A 369 -13.69 -4.65 17.37
CA ASP A 369 -14.13 -5.75 18.23
C ASP A 369 -15.59 -6.14 17.94
N ASN A 370 -16.44 -5.16 17.59
CA ASN A 370 -17.82 -5.41 17.18
C ASN A 370 -17.90 -6.21 15.88
N TRP A 371 -17.09 -5.85 14.88
CA TRP A 371 -16.93 -6.62 13.64
C TRP A 371 -16.40 -8.02 13.94
N GLN A 372 -15.31 -8.14 14.72
CA GLN A 372 -14.69 -9.41 15.07
C GLN A 372 -15.67 -10.34 15.80
N ALA A 373 -16.47 -9.81 16.71
CA ALA A 373 -17.49 -10.58 17.45
C ALA A 373 -18.74 -10.93 16.61
N SER A 374 -18.95 -10.26 15.47
CA SER A 374 -20.05 -10.54 14.56
C SER A 374 -19.83 -11.82 13.75
N GLY A 375 -20.88 -12.34 13.12
CA GLY A 375 -20.73 -13.43 12.17
C GLY A 375 -20.09 -13.00 10.84
N VAL A 376 -20.04 -11.69 10.55
CA VAL A 376 -19.44 -11.15 9.33
C VAL A 376 -17.95 -11.43 9.28
N SER A 377 -17.25 -11.31 10.40
CA SER A 377 -15.81 -11.65 10.48
C SER A 377 -15.52 -13.14 10.30
N GLY A 378 -16.52 -14.02 10.43
CA GLY A 378 -16.35 -15.46 10.53
C GLY A 378 -15.76 -15.95 11.88
N HIS A 379 -15.39 -15.05 12.80
CA HIS A 379 -14.80 -15.38 14.10
C HIS A 379 -15.82 -15.35 15.25
N GLY A 380 -16.95 -14.68 15.07
CA GLY A 380 -17.96 -14.49 16.11
C GLY A 380 -18.68 -15.77 16.49
N ALA A 381 -18.22 -16.49 17.53
CA ALA A 381 -18.82 -17.76 17.98
C ALA A 381 -20.25 -17.65 18.53
N ARG A 382 -20.72 -16.43 18.83
CA ARG A 382 -22.06 -16.14 19.37
C ARG A 382 -22.97 -15.42 18.39
N SER A 383 -22.58 -15.33 17.12
CA SER A 383 -23.42 -14.67 16.12
C SER A 383 -24.69 -15.47 15.85
N PHE A 384 -25.80 -14.76 15.65
CA PHE A 384 -27.08 -15.34 15.26
C PHE A 384 -27.26 -15.44 13.74
N TYR A 385 -26.33 -14.86 12.97
CA TYR A 385 -26.29 -14.88 11.51
C TYR A 385 -24.83 -14.94 11.03
N TYR A 386 -24.59 -15.66 9.92
CA TYR A 386 -23.31 -15.69 9.23
C TYR A 386 -23.55 -15.47 7.72
N PRO A 387 -22.79 -14.58 7.07
CA PRO A 387 -22.78 -14.51 5.62
C PRO A 387 -22.20 -15.79 5.00
N ALA A 388 -22.39 -15.96 3.69
CA ALA A 388 -21.86 -17.11 2.97
C ALA A 388 -20.32 -17.18 3.01
N GLU A 389 -19.67 -16.01 2.97
CA GLU A 389 -18.23 -15.85 3.12
C GLU A 389 -17.95 -14.78 4.17
N PRO A 390 -16.94 -14.99 5.05
CA PRO A 390 -16.47 -13.95 5.95
C PRO A 390 -16.02 -12.72 5.15
N MET A 391 -16.25 -11.53 5.69
CA MET A 391 -15.86 -10.26 5.10
C MET A 391 -15.06 -9.42 6.09
N ASP A 392 -14.11 -8.65 5.58
CA ASP A 392 -13.32 -7.67 6.32
C ASP A 392 -13.82 -6.23 6.12
N CYS A 393 -13.11 -5.26 6.69
CA CYS A 393 -13.47 -3.84 6.56
C CYS A 393 -13.47 -3.35 5.10
N ALA A 394 -12.50 -3.77 4.29
CA ALA A 394 -12.33 -3.31 2.91
C ALA A 394 -13.37 -3.92 1.96
N ASP A 395 -13.87 -5.12 2.23
CA ASP A 395 -14.93 -5.73 1.43
C ASP A 395 -16.19 -4.84 1.35
N CYS A 396 -16.50 -4.12 2.43
CA CYS A 396 -17.66 -3.22 2.49
C CYS A 396 -17.29 -1.75 2.25
N HIS A 397 -16.17 -1.27 2.80
CA HIS A 397 -15.81 0.16 2.78
C HIS A 397 -14.85 0.54 1.66
N MET A 398 -14.22 -0.44 1.01
CA MET A 398 -13.35 -0.24 -0.15
C MET A 398 -13.69 -1.24 -1.28
N PRO A 399 -14.97 -1.35 -1.69
CA PRO A 399 -15.39 -2.35 -2.67
C PRO A 399 -14.69 -2.09 -4.01
N PRO A 400 -14.54 -3.14 -4.85
CA PRO A 400 -13.94 -2.98 -6.16
C PRO A 400 -14.79 -2.04 -7.04
N VAL A 401 -14.15 -1.05 -7.64
CA VAL A 401 -14.73 -0.10 -8.58
C VAL A 401 -13.90 -0.05 -9.86
N ALA A 402 -14.57 0.16 -10.99
CA ALA A 402 -13.88 0.24 -12.28
C ALA A 402 -12.93 1.46 -12.30
N SER A 403 -11.73 1.28 -12.84
CA SER A 403 -10.72 2.34 -12.93
C SER A 403 -9.66 2.05 -13.98
N ASP A 404 -9.13 3.12 -14.58
CA ASP A 404 -8.02 3.09 -15.53
C ASP A 404 -6.66 3.46 -14.88
N ASP A 405 -6.64 3.60 -13.55
CA ASP A 405 -5.43 3.89 -12.77
C ASP A 405 -4.34 2.85 -13.02
N LYS A 406 -3.07 3.25 -13.01
CA LYS A 406 -1.95 2.36 -13.38
C LYS A 406 -1.76 1.18 -12.43
N GLY A 407 -2.35 1.24 -11.24
CA GLY A 407 -2.33 0.19 -10.22
C GLY A 407 -3.56 -0.74 -10.26
N ASN A 408 -4.47 -0.60 -11.22
CA ASN A 408 -5.65 -1.45 -11.31
C ASN A 408 -5.29 -2.94 -11.55
N ILE A 409 -6.21 -3.83 -11.18
CA ILE A 409 -6.14 -5.26 -11.46
C ILE A 409 -7.43 -5.63 -12.19
N ASP A 410 -7.29 -6.12 -13.42
CA ASP A 410 -8.42 -6.52 -14.28
C ASP A 410 -9.43 -5.38 -14.51
N GLY A 411 -8.97 -4.12 -14.51
CA GLY A 411 -9.80 -2.92 -14.67
C GLY A 411 -10.45 -2.41 -13.38
N TYR A 412 -10.05 -2.92 -12.21
CA TYR A 412 -10.63 -2.53 -10.92
C TYR A 412 -9.57 -2.05 -9.92
N VAL A 413 -9.99 -1.11 -9.07
CA VAL A 413 -9.28 -0.68 -7.86
C VAL A 413 -10.20 -0.79 -6.65
N HIS A 414 -9.62 -0.84 -5.45
CA HIS A 414 -10.39 -0.67 -4.23
C HIS A 414 -10.87 0.78 -4.10
N SER A 415 -12.16 0.97 -3.83
CA SER A 415 -12.69 2.32 -3.67
C SER A 415 -12.05 3.05 -2.50
N HIS A 416 -11.70 4.32 -2.69
CA HIS A 416 -11.20 5.21 -1.64
C HIS A 416 -12.24 6.26 -1.23
N SER A 417 -13.53 6.03 -1.54
CA SER A 417 -14.63 6.88 -1.08
C SER A 417 -15.05 6.59 0.37
N PHE A 418 -14.64 5.42 0.91
CA PHE A 418 -14.87 4.99 2.30
C PHE A 418 -16.32 5.18 2.77
N LEU A 419 -17.27 4.73 1.95
CA LEU A 419 -18.70 4.93 2.20
C LEU A 419 -19.13 4.26 3.50
N ALA A 420 -19.88 4.99 4.32
CA ALA A 420 -20.40 4.53 5.60
C ALA A 420 -21.74 5.25 5.91
N ALA A 421 -21.93 5.73 7.14
CA ALA A 421 -23.16 6.41 7.56
C ALA A 421 -23.10 7.94 7.50
N ASN A 422 -21.97 8.54 7.14
CA ASN A 422 -21.78 10.00 7.22
C ASN A 422 -22.38 10.72 6.00
N THR A 423 -23.62 11.17 6.12
CA THR A 423 -24.25 12.06 5.13
C THR A 423 -24.03 13.54 5.44
N ALA A 424 -23.46 13.89 6.61
CA ALA A 424 -23.33 15.27 7.05
C ALA A 424 -22.20 16.00 6.29
N VAL A 425 -21.03 15.37 6.17
CA VAL A 425 -19.87 15.91 5.45
C VAL A 425 -20.19 16.23 3.98
N PRO A 426 -20.76 15.32 3.17
CA PRO A 426 -21.09 15.67 1.79
C PRO A 426 -22.15 16.75 1.70
N VAL A 427 -23.16 16.78 2.59
CA VAL A 427 -24.16 17.86 2.64
C VAL A 427 -23.52 19.23 2.93
N ALA A 428 -22.60 19.31 3.89
CA ALA A 428 -21.93 20.57 4.23
C ALA A 428 -21.02 21.10 3.12
N ASN A 429 -20.48 20.22 2.28
CA ASN A 429 -19.62 20.57 1.16
C ASN A 429 -20.36 20.69 -0.18
N LEU A 430 -21.70 20.57 -0.17
CA LEU A 430 -22.54 20.57 -1.38
C LEU A 430 -22.17 19.49 -2.39
N ASP A 431 -21.66 18.35 -1.91
CA ASP A 431 -21.29 17.21 -2.71
C ASP A 431 -22.49 16.26 -2.87
N GLU A 432 -23.28 16.52 -3.91
CA GLU A 432 -24.46 15.71 -4.22
C GLU A 432 -24.11 14.29 -4.66
N ALA A 433 -22.95 14.09 -5.27
CA ALA A 433 -22.52 12.79 -5.78
C ALA A 433 -22.13 11.85 -4.64
N GLN A 434 -21.27 12.29 -3.74
CA GLN A 434 -20.88 11.52 -2.56
C GLN A 434 -22.06 11.30 -1.61
N LEU A 435 -22.97 12.27 -1.47
CA LEU A 435 -24.23 12.08 -0.74
C LEU A 435 -25.08 10.97 -1.35
N ALA A 436 -25.28 10.98 -2.67
CA ALA A 436 -26.06 9.96 -3.36
C ALA A 436 -25.41 8.57 -3.22
N ASN A 437 -24.09 8.47 -3.38
CA ASN A 437 -23.34 7.23 -3.17
C ASN A 437 -23.49 6.71 -1.74
N THR A 438 -23.42 7.59 -0.74
CA THR A 438 -23.62 7.23 0.68
C THR A 438 -25.04 6.72 0.94
N ILE A 439 -26.07 7.37 0.38
CA ILE A 439 -27.47 6.93 0.52
C ILE A 439 -27.68 5.57 -0.15
N ASP A 440 -27.18 5.38 -1.37
CA ASP A 440 -27.27 4.11 -2.09
C ASP A 440 -26.56 2.98 -1.32
N PHE A 441 -25.38 3.24 -0.77
CA PHE A 441 -24.67 2.30 0.12
C PHE A 441 -25.56 1.89 1.30
N LEU A 442 -26.13 2.85 2.04
CA LEU A 442 -26.99 2.56 3.19
C LEU A 442 -28.26 1.77 2.82
N GLN A 443 -28.85 2.05 1.65
CA GLN A 443 -30.05 1.38 1.15
C GLN A 443 -29.81 -0.07 0.71
N LYS A 444 -28.56 -0.48 0.49
CA LYS A 444 -28.16 -1.86 0.15
C LYS A 444 -28.13 -2.79 1.37
N ARG A 445 -29.07 -2.63 2.30
CA ARG A 445 -29.25 -3.44 3.53
C ARG A 445 -28.02 -3.43 4.47
N GLN A 446 -27.26 -2.34 4.46
CA GLN A 446 -26.10 -2.17 5.35
C GLN A 446 -26.51 -1.80 6.77
N VAL A 447 -27.68 -1.16 6.94
CA VAL A 447 -28.21 -0.72 8.23
C VAL A 447 -29.68 -1.11 8.35
N THR A 448 -30.08 -1.54 9.54
CA THR A 448 -31.49 -1.67 9.94
C THR A 448 -31.75 -0.69 11.07
N VAL A 449 -32.81 0.11 10.99
CA VAL A 449 -33.19 1.07 12.04
C VAL A 449 -34.49 0.62 12.67
N ASP A 450 -34.41 0.13 13.90
CA ASP A 450 -35.56 -0.24 14.70
C ASP A 450 -35.97 0.93 15.62
N ILE A 451 -37.12 1.55 15.32
CA ILE A 451 -37.67 2.66 16.12
C ILE A 451 -38.69 2.09 17.09
N PHE A 452 -38.33 2.03 18.37
CA PHE A 452 -39.23 1.62 19.44
C PHE A 452 -39.93 2.85 20.04
N ALA A 453 -41.27 2.83 20.08
CA ALA A 453 -42.03 3.81 20.83
C ALA A 453 -42.09 3.40 22.31
N ALA A 454 -41.62 4.24 23.21
CA ALA A 454 -41.87 4.09 24.64
C ALA A 454 -43.34 4.48 24.93
N GLY A 455 -44.19 3.49 25.17
CA GLY A 455 -45.58 3.68 25.60
C GLY A 455 -45.76 3.36 27.08
N PRO A 456 -46.86 3.82 27.73
CA PRO A 456 -47.22 3.35 29.06
C PRO A 456 -47.31 1.82 29.05
N ALA A 457 -46.78 1.17 30.10
CA ALA A 457 -46.97 -0.26 30.28
C ALA A 457 -48.47 -0.54 30.19
N ARG A 458 -48.90 -1.32 29.18
CA ARG A 458 -50.25 -1.88 29.18
C ARG A 458 -50.34 -2.71 30.45
N GLY A 459 -51.20 -2.31 31.37
CA GLY A 459 -51.41 -3.03 32.62
C GLY A 459 -51.59 -4.50 32.29
N VAL A 460 -50.80 -5.36 32.94
CA VAL A 460 -51.03 -6.80 32.89
C VAL A 460 -52.42 -7.00 33.45
N GLU A 461 -53.41 -7.24 32.59
CA GLU A 461 -54.70 -7.75 33.04
C GLU A 461 -54.39 -9.06 33.75
N ALA A 462 -54.57 -9.04 35.08
CA ALA A 462 -54.43 -10.23 35.88
C ALA A 462 -55.31 -11.30 35.24
N ALA A 463 -54.68 -12.41 34.83
CA ALA A 463 -55.39 -13.57 34.34
C ALA A 463 -56.44 -13.91 35.40
N GLY A 464 -57.71 -13.66 35.06
CA GLY A 464 -58.84 -13.96 35.94
C GLY A 464 -58.72 -15.41 36.37
N SER A 465 -58.72 -15.62 37.69
CA SER A 465 -58.90 -16.93 38.28
C SER A 465 -60.19 -17.51 37.71
N GLY A 466 -60.04 -18.42 36.75
CA GLY A 466 -61.14 -19.19 36.21
C GLY A 466 -61.81 -19.92 37.36
N ASP A 467 -63.08 -19.59 37.57
CA ASP A 467 -63.97 -20.29 38.48
C ASP A 467 -63.95 -21.79 38.19
N GLY A 468 -63.85 -22.56 39.26
CA GLY A 468 -63.91 -24.01 39.23
C GLY A 468 -65.24 -24.49 38.68
N VAL A 469 -65.15 -25.50 37.82
CA VAL A 469 -66.27 -26.37 37.48
C VAL A 469 -66.53 -27.27 38.68
N ASP A 470 -67.73 -27.13 39.25
CA ASP A 470 -68.69 -28.23 39.40
C ASP A 470 -70.06 -27.73 38.93
#